data_AF-V7EGT7-F1
#
_entry.id   AF-V7EGT7-F1
#
_cell.length_a   1.000
_cell.length_b   1.000
_cell.length_c   1.000
_cell.angle_alpha   90.00
_cell.angle_beta   90.00
_cell.angle_gamma   90.00
#
_symmetry.space_group_name_H-M   'P 1'
#
loop_
_entity.id
_entity.type
_entity.pdbx_description
1 polymer ?
#
loop_
_entity_poly.entity_id
_entity_poly.type
_entity_poly.pdbx_seq_one_letter_code
_entity_poly.pdbx_strand_id
1 'polypeptide(L)'
;MIPVLRDIRKAVSCQLSVLVNEGCVFECPLRRYHAGVMSHAQASIEGGYHTDFCYYSCSQWKGARTEEYLRAPWIRPQDIDAYLDMGMEVVKIAGREKMGDGPASHTDWIVQVTQAYFDRDVEDMAEMLVAMEPPNMLDGTPATQNYRVKVKARELDGFLKFFADGHCSRHCNTCRYCGNWADKAAEVVGDRPAYVARMDDIKERLMIGDFRTGRPVARRD
;
A
#
# COMPACT_ATOMS: atom_id res chain seq x y z
N MET A 1 12.58 -10.10 -10.09
CA MET A 1 12.21 -10.38 -8.68
C MET A 1 12.03 -11.88 -8.47
N ILE A 2 11.18 -12.54 -9.27
CA ILE A 2 10.98 -14.00 -9.25
C ILE A 2 12.27 -14.85 -9.39
N PRO A 3 13.22 -14.53 -10.29
CA PRO A 3 14.47 -15.30 -10.38
C PRO A 3 15.25 -15.34 -9.06
N VAL A 4 15.33 -14.19 -8.37
CA VAL A 4 16.00 -14.08 -7.07
C VAL A 4 15.30 -14.92 -6.00
N LEU A 5 13.96 -14.97 -6.00
CA LEU A 5 13.21 -15.81 -5.05
C LEU A 5 13.49 -17.30 -5.26
N ARG A 6 13.65 -17.75 -6.51
CA ARG A 6 14.05 -19.14 -6.82
C ARG A 6 15.45 -19.44 -6.29
N ASP A 7 16.38 -18.50 -6.42
CA ASP A 7 17.75 -18.68 -5.94
C ASP A 7 17.79 -18.70 -4.40
N ILE A 8 17.00 -17.87 -3.73
CA ILE A 8 16.82 -17.92 -2.27
C ILE A 8 16.29 -19.29 -1.85
N ARG A 9 15.23 -19.80 -2.48
CA ARG A 9 14.66 -21.12 -2.16
C ARG A 9 15.69 -22.24 -2.29
N LYS A 10 16.53 -22.22 -3.34
CA LYS A 10 17.60 -23.23 -3.53
C LYS A 10 18.69 -23.15 -2.46
N ALA A 11 18.94 -21.96 -1.92
CA ALA A 11 20.03 -21.72 -0.98
C ALA A 11 19.67 -22.08 0.48
N VAL A 12 18.38 -22.22 0.81
CA VAL A 12 17.94 -22.44 2.20
C VAL A 12 16.94 -23.60 2.29
N SER A 13 16.88 -24.25 3.44
CA SER A 13 15.91 -25.33 3.75
C SER A 13 14.82 -24.91 4.74
N CYS A 14 14.91 -23.70 5.31
CA CYS A 14 13.89 -23.20 6.24
C CYS A 14 12.59 -22.86 5.52
N GLN A 15 11.51 -22.75 6.28
CA GLN A 15 10.24 -22.26 5.77
C GLN A 15 10.38 -20.81 5.31
N LEU A 16 9.88 -20.53 4.10
CA LEU A 16 9.90 -19.18 3.54
C LEU A 16 8.49 -18.55 3.59
N SER A 17 8.46 -17.27 3.97
CA SER A 17 7.24 -16.47 3.97
C SER A 17 7.35 -15.33 2.96
N VAL A 18 6.22 -15.01 2.30
CA VAL A 18 6.10 -13.89 1.38
C VAL A 18 5.02 -12.92 1.85
N LEU A 19 5.33 -11.63 1.85
CA LEU A 19 4.40 -10.56 2.19
C LEU A 19 3.71 -10.08 0.92
N VAL A 20 2.38 -10.11 0.89
CA VAL A 20 1.64 -10.06 -0.38
C VAL A 20 0.89 -8.77 -0.67
N ASN A 21 0.58 -7.94 0.32
CA ASN A 21 -0.38 -6.83 0.15
C ASN A 21 0.18 -5.45 0.51
N GLU A 22 1.47 -5.22 0.27
CA GLU A 22 2.13 -3.94 0.51
C GLU A 22 1.83 -2.91 -0.58
N GLY A 23 1.06 -1.86 -0.27
CA GLY A 23 0.78 -0.71 -1.14
C GLY A 23 1.83 0.42 -1.07
N CYS A 24 3.04 0.09 -0.61
CA CYS A 24 4.18 1.00 -0.53
C CYS A 24 4.67 1.44 -1.92
N VAL A 25 5.24 2.64 -2.01
CA VAL A 25 5.96 3.07 -3.23
C VAL A 25 7.17 2.17 -3.46
N PHE A 26 7.36 1.74 -4.71
CA PHE A 26 8.48 0.87 -5.08
C PHE A 26 9.82 1.57 -4.84
N GLU A 27 10.77 0.85 -4.22
CA GLU A 27 12.07 1.40 -3.80
C GLU A 27 11.96 2.74 -3.04
N CYS A 28 10.89 2.89 -2.23
CA CYS A 28 10.61 4.12 -1.49
C CYS A 28 11.81 4.57 -0.63
N PRO A 29 12.32 5.81 -0.82
CA PRO A 29 13.44 6.33 -0.04
C PRO A 29 13.09 6.54 1.44
N LEU A 30 11.80 6.69 1.76
CA LEU A 30 11.32 6.90 3.12
C LEU A 30 11.11 5.60 3.90
N ARG A 31 11.23 4.42 3.26
CA ARG A 31 10.80 3.14 3.87
C ARG A 31 11.45 2.86 5.23
N ARG A 32 12.77 3.09 5.35
CA ARG A 32 13.49 2.85 6.61
C ARG A 32 13.07 3.81 7.71
N TYR A 33 12.92 5.08 7.36
CA TYR A 33 12.48 6.11 8.31
C TYR A 33 11.04 5.86 8.76
N HIS A 34 10.14 5.58 7.81
CA HIS A 34 8.75 5.23 8.09
C HIS A 34 8.62 4.02 9.03
N ALA A 35 9.38 2.94 8.78
CA ALA A 35 9.40 1.79 9.68
C ALA A 35 9.83 2.17 11.11
N GLY A 36 10.79 3.09 11.25
CA GLY A 36 11.19 3.63 12.55
C GLY A 36 10.07 4.42 13.22
N VAL A 37 9.43 5.35 12.50
CA VAL A 37 8.29 6.13 13.01
C VAL A 37 7.17 5.21 13.48
N MET A 38 6.74 4.26 12.64
CA MET A 38 5.67 3.32 12.96
C MET A 38 6.00 2.45 14.19
N SER A 39 7.26 2.04 14.36
CA SER A 39 7.68 1.23 15.51
C SER A 39 7.60 1.99 16.85
N HIS A 40 7.57 3.32 16.83
CA HIS A 40 7.48 4.18 18.01
C HIS A 40 6.15 4.94 18.12
N ALA A 41 5.27 4.85 17.12
CA ALA A 41 4.03 5.61 17.06
C ALA A 41 2.92 5.10 17.99
N GLN A 42 3.10 3.93 18.64
CA GLN A 42 2.05 3.27 19.45
C GLN A 42 1.35 4.20 20.45
N ALA A 43 2.12 4.94 21.26
CA ALA A 43 1.56 5.87 22.24
C ALA A 43 0.81 7.06 21.60
N SER A 44 1.23 7.47 20.39
CA SER A 44 0.55 8.53 19.62
C SER A 44 -0.73 8.01 18.95
N ILE A 45 -0.72 6.75 18.51
CA ILE A 45 -1.90 6.05 17.98
C ILE A 45 -2.96 5.87 19.07
N GLU A 46 -2.57 5.53 20.30
CA GLU A 46 -3.47 5.50 21.46
C GLU A 46 -4.07 6.87 21.78
N GLY A 47 -3.35 7.95 21.48
CA GLY A 47 -3.83 9.34 21.52
C GLY A 47 -4.80 9.72 20.39
N GLY A 48 -5.15 8.78 19.51
CA GLY A 48 -6.13 8.95 18.44
C GLY A 48 -5.54 9.28 17.07
N TYR A 49 -4.31 9.80 16.99
CA TYR A 49 -3.66 10.11 15.72
C TYR A 49 -2.16 10.38 15.88
N HIS A 50 -1.36 9.95 14.90
CA HIS A 50 0.04 10.34 14.78
C HIS A 50 0.29 10.99 13.42
N THR A 51 1.02 12.09 13.43
CA THR A 51 1.42 12.77 12.20
C THR A 51 2.48 11.97 11.46
N ASP A 52 2.17 11.56 10.23
CA ASP A 52 3.07 10.73 9.42
C ASP A 52 3.47 11.41 8.11
N PHE A 53 4.61 12.10 8.15
CA PHE A 53 5.20 12.73 6.97
C PHE A 53 5.47 11.74 5.82
N CYS A 54 5.80 10.48 6.14
CA CYS A 54 6.05 9.47 5.12
C CYS A 54 4.77 9.09 4.40
N TYR A 55 3.67 8.94 5.15
CA TYR A 55 2.40 8.58 4.58
C TYR A 55 1.81 9.71 3.73
N TYR A 56 1.93 10.97 4.17
CA TYR A 56 1.58 12.12 3.34
C TYR A 56 2.40 12.19 2.05
N SER A 57 3.72 11.95 2.14
CA SER A 57 4.61 11.98 0.99
C SER A 57 4.27 10.87 -0.01
N CYS A 58 4.07 9.64 0.44
CA CYS A 58 3.79 8.53 -0.47
C CYS A 58 2.36 8.61 -1.04
N SER A 59 1.40 9.13 -0.28
CA SER A 59 0.05 9.47 -0.75
C SER A 59 0.09 10.49 -1.87
N GLN A 60 0.89 11.54 -1.72
CA GLN A 60 1.10 12.54 -2.76
C GLN A 60 1.73 11.93 -4.02
N TRP A 61 2.79 11.12 -3.89
CA TRP A 61 3.45 10.49 -5.03
C TRP A 61 2.51 9.55 -5.81
N LYS A 62 1.73 8.73 -5.10
CA LYS A 62 0.73 7.84 -5.71
C LYS A 62 -0.42 8.61 -6.35
N GLY A 63 -0.90 9.66 -5.69
CA GLY A 63 -1.88 10.58 -6.26
C GLY A 63 -1.38 11.29 -7.51
N ALA A 64 -0.09 11.65 -7.54
CA ALA A 64 0.53 12.32 -8.67
C ALA A 64 0.80 11.37 -9.85
N ARG A 65 0.90 10.06 -9.63
CA ARG A 65 1.27 9.05 -10.64
C ARG A 65 0.54 7.72 -10.40
N THR A 66 -0.49 7.45 -11.20
CA THR A 66 -1.31 6.23 -11.08
C THR A 66 -0.49 4.96 -11.26
N GLU A 67 0.61 5.01 -12.01
CA GLU A 67 1.49 3.85 -12.18
C GLU A 67 2.18 3.40 -10.89
N GLU A 68 2.25 4.24 -9.86
CA GLU A 68 2.82 3.86 -8.56
C GLU A 68 2.00 2.77 -7.88
N TYR A 69 0.68 2.74 -8.11
CA TYR A 69 -0.20 1.69 -7.58
C TYR A 69 0.13 0.30 -8.16
N LEU A 70 0.62 0.25 -9.41
CA LEU A 70 1.02 -0.99 -10.09
C LEU A 70 2.51 -1.32 -9.89
N ARG A 71 3.32 -0.34 -9.49
CA ARG A 71 4.73 -0.56 -9.10
C ARG A 71 4.85 -1.11 -7.68
N ALA A 72 3.87 -0.83 -6.82
CA ALA A 72 3.86 -1.28 -5.44
C ALA A 72 4.12 -2.79 -5.31
N PRO A 73 4.87 -3.24 -4.28
CA PRO A 73 5.38 -4.61 -4.18
C PRO A 73 4.34 -5.58 -3.61
N TRP A 74 3.19 -5.70 -4.27
CA TRP A 74 2.14 -6.65 -3.92
C TRP A 74 2.12 -7.86 -4.88
N ILE A 75 1.44 -8.92 -4.46
CA ILE A 75 1.18 -10.13 -5.23
C ILE A 75 -0.34 -10.25 -5.36
N ARG A 76 -0.83 -10.33 -6.59
CA ARG A 76 -2.26 -10.49 -6.84
C ARG A 76 -2.72 -11.87 -6.34
N PRO A 77 -3.91 -12.00 -5.71
CA PRO A 77 -4.44 -13.31 -5.31
C PRO A 77 -4.46 -14.36 -6.42
N GLN A 78 -4.90 -14.00 -7.63
CA GLN A 78 -4.89 -14.87 -8.82
C GLN A 78 -3.50 -15.37 -9.22
N ASP A 79 -2.42 -14.71 -8.78
CA ASP A 79 -1.03 -15.01 -9.13
C ASP A 79 -0.27 -15.73 -8.01
N ILE A 80 -0.91 -16.02 -6.86
CA ILE A 80 -0.23 -16.54 -5.67
C ILE A 80 0.39 -17.92 -5.90
N ASP A 81 -0.23 -18.77 -6.72
CA ASP A 81 0.26 -20.12 -7.01
C ASP A 81 1.66 -20.10 -7.64
N ALA A 82 2.00 -19.07 -8.42
CA ALA A 82 3.35 -18.92 -8.97
C ALA A 82 4.44 -18.77 -7.89
N TYR A 83 4.07 -18.32 -6.69
CA TYR A 83 4.95 -18.22 -5.53
C TYR A 83 4.89 -19.47 -4.65
N LEU A 84 3.71 -20.07 -4.47
CA LEU A 84 3.53 -21.31 -3.73
C LEU A 84 4.29 -22.47 -4.40
N ASP A 85 4.17 -22.60 -5.73
CA ASP A 85 4.89 -23.59 -6.55
C ASP A 85 6.42 -23.41 -6.48
N MET A 86 6.88 -22.20 -6.11
CA MET A 86 8.29 -21.89 -5.89
C MET A 86 8.78 -22.28 -4.50
N GLY A 87 7.91 -22.76 -3.61
CA GLY A 87 8.24 -23.11 -2.22
C GLY A 87 8.21 -21.93 -1.25
N MET A 88 7.40 -20.90 -1.52
CA MET A 88 7.01 -19.88 -0.54
C MET A 88 5.79 -20.40 0.24
N GLU A 89 6.03 -21.05 1.37
CA GLU A 89 5.01 -21.84 2.07
C GLU A 89 4.05 -21.00 2.91
N VAL A 90 4.47 -19.81 3.33
CA VAL A 90 3.67 -18.94 4.22
C VAL A 90 3.32 -17.64 3.52
N VAL A 91 2.02 -17.41 3.32
CA VAL A 91 1.49 -16.13 2.84
C VAL A 91 1.26 -15.22 4.04
N LYS A 92 2.00 -14.11 4.08
CA LYS A 92 1.91 -13.11 5.14
C LYS A 92 1.12 -11.91 4.66
N ILE A 93 0.12 -11.50 5.44
CA ILE A 93 -0.72 -10.33 5.19
C ILE A 93 -0.28 -9.20 6.14
N ALA A 94 0.00 -8.02 5.59
CA ALA A 94 0.16 -6.76 6.32
C ALA A 94 -1.21 -6.15 6.64
N GLY A 95 -1.24 -5.23 7.61
CA GLY A 95 -2.42 -4.42 7.87
C GLY A 95 -2.91 -4.43 9.30
N ARG A 96 -2.15 -4.95 10.28
CA ARG A 96 -2.45 -4.84 11.73
C ARG A 96 -2.73 -3.40 12.17
N GLU A 97 -2.16 -2.46 11.43
CA GLU A 97 -2.28 -1.01 11.59
C GLU A 97 -3.49 -0.39 10.89
N LYS A 98 -4.30 -1.15 10.14
CA LYS A 98 -5.54 -0.62 9.55
C LYS A 98 -6.52 -0.26 10.67
N MET A 99 -6.54 1.03 11.00
CA MET A 99 -7.53 1.66 11.85
C MET A 99 -8.74 2.04 10.98
N GLY A 100 -9.92 1.56 11.32
CA GLY A 100 -11.16 1.95 10.65
C GLY A 100 -12.31 2.03 11.65
N ASP A 101 -13.10 3.10 11.56
CA ASP A 101 -14.41 3.21 12.21
C ASP A 101 -15.49 2.74 11.23
N GLY A 102 -16.17 1.62 11.52
CA GLY A 102 -17.26 1.09 10.69
C GLY A 102 -17.54 -0.41 10.88
N PRO A 103 -18.66 -0.95 10.36
CA PRO A 103 -19.18 -2.29 10.67
C PRO A 103 -18.31 -3.46 10.17
N ALA A 104 -17.28 -3.19 9.36
CA ALA A 104 -16.21 -4.12 9.07
C ALA A 104 -15.05 -3.79 10.03
N SER A 105 -14.97 -4.52 11.14
CA SER A 105 -13.85 -4.44 12.06
C SER A 105 -12.53 -4.68 11.31
N HIS A 106 -11.41 -4.20 11.86
CA HIS A 106 -10.06 -4.53 11.38
C HIS A 106 -9.89 -6.03 11.05
N THR A 107 -10.52 -6.89 11.85
CA THR A 107 -10.60 -8.34 11.64
C THR A 107 -11.34 -8.73 10.37
N ASP A 108 -12.46 -8.10 10.05
CA ASP A 108 -13.26 -8.42 8.86
C ASP A 108 -12.49 -8.12 7.57
N TRP A 109 -11.73 -7.02 7.54
CA TRP A 109 -10.83 -6.74 6.42
C TRP A 109 -9.73 -7.80 6.31
N ILE A 110 -9.11 -8.22 7.43
CA ILE A 110 -8.14 -9.32 7.40
C ILE A 110 -8.76 -10.61 6.86
N VAL A 111 -9.98 -10.94 7.30
CA VAL A 111 -10.72 -12.12 6.83
C VAL A 111 -10.99 -12.01 5.33
N GLN A 112 -11.43 -10.85 4.84
CA GLN A 112 -11.66 -10.60 3.42
C GLN A 112 -10.37 -10.80 2.60
N VAL A 113 -9.24 -10.22 3.03
CA VAL A 113 -7.96 -10.38 2.33
C VAL A 113 -7.53 -11.84 2.36
N THR A 114 -7.65 -12.51 3.50
CA THR A 114 -7.31 -13.94 3.64
C THR A 114 -8.15 -14.79 2.68
N GLN A 115 -9.46 -14.54 2.62
CA GLN A 115 -10.37 -15.24 1.74
C GLN A 115 -10.00 -15.02 0.26
N ALA A 116 -9.65 -13.80 -0.13
CA ALA A 116 -9.24 -13.49 -1.50
C ALA A 116 -8.01 -14.32 -1.94
N TYR A 117 -6.97 -14.42 -1.10
CA TYR A 117 -5.81 -15.27 -1.41
C TYR A 117 -6.13 -16.77 -1.37
N PHE A 118 -7.05 -17.19 -0.50
CA PHE A 118 -7.48 -18.59 -0.44
C PHE A 118 -8.25 -18.97 -1.71
N ASP A 119 -9.20 -18.14 -2.14
CA ASP A 119 -10.02 -18.36 -3.33
C ASP A 119 -9.28 -18.03 -4.64
N ARG A 120 -8.11 -17.40 -4.54
CA ARG A 120 -7.34 -16.84 -5.67
C ARG A 120 -8.15 -15.86 -6.50
N ASP A 121 -9.07 -15.12 -5.88
CA ASP A 121 -9.90 -14.16 -6.58
C ASP A 121 -10.09 -12.88 -5.79
N VAL A 122 -10.12 -11.79 -6.54
CA VAL A 122 -10.45 -10.45 -6.07
C VAL A 122 -10.87 -9.63 -7.30
N GLU A 123 -11.83 -8.73 -7.15
CA GLU A 123 -12.23 -7.82 -8.22
C GLU A 123 -11.32 -6.58 -8.27
N ASP A 124 -11.14 -5.94 -7.12
CA ASP A 124 -10.33 -4.74 -6.95
C ASP A 124 -9.10 -5.03 -6.08
N MET A 125 -7.93 -5.05 -6.71
CA MET A 125 -6.68 -5.28 -6.00
C MET A 125 -6.40 -4.18 -4.96
N ALA A 126 -6.85 -2.95 -5.18
CA ALA A 126 -6.61 -1.83 -4.27
C ALA A 126 -7.23 -2.04 -2.88
N GLU A 127 -8.35 -2.77 -2.79
CA GLU A 127 -9.01 -3.06 -1.53
C GLU A 127 -8.18 -3.98 -0.62
N MET A 128 -7.29 -4.78 -1.21
CA MET A 128 -6.48 -5.76 -0.47
C MET A 128 -5.22 -5.16 0.15
N LEU A 129 -4.82 -3.98 -0.32
CA LEU A 129 -3.53 -3.39 -0.02
C LEU A 129 -3.58 -2.52 1.23
N VAL A 130 -2.49 -2.53 1.99
CA VAL A 130 -2.25 -1.52 3.03
C VAL A 130 -1.75 -0.21 2.43
N ALA A 131 -1.90 0.87 3.19
CA ALA A 131 -1.46 2.21 2.83
C ALA A 131 -2.14 2.79 1.57
N MET A 132 -3.35 2.35 1.22
CA MET A 132 -4.08 2.85 0.04
C MET A 132 -5.06 3.98 0.37
N GLU A 133 -5.49 4.05 1.62
CA GLU A 133 -6.40 5.05 2.11
C GLU A 133 -5.75 6.45 2.13
N PRO A 134 -6.54 7.50 1.90
CA PRO A 134 -6.09 8.84 2.24
C PRO A 134 -5.69 8.94 3.73
N PRO A 135 -4.54 9.56 4.06
CA PRO A 135 -4.16 9.81 5.44
C PRO A 135 -5.14 10.79 6.10
N ASN A 136 -5.32 10.68 7.42
CA ASN A 136 -6.07 11.67 8.19
C ASN A 136 -5.45 13.07 8.02
N MET A 137 -6.27 14.10 8.20
CA MET A 137 -5.83 15.49 8.24
C MET A 137 -4.93 15.74 9.47
N LEU A 138 -4.20 16.85 9.47
CA LEU A 138 -3.27 17.19 10.56
C LEU A 138 -3.94 17.33 11.93
N ASP A 139 -5.25 17.63 11.96
CA ASP A 139 -6.05 17.70 13.19
C ASP A 139 -6.61 16.34 13.64
N GLY A 140 -6.24 15.26 12.95
CA GLY A 140 -6.70 13.90 13.22
C GLY A 140 -8.04 13.55 12.58
N THR A 141 -8.72 14.49 11.90
CA THR A 141 -9.98 14.19 11.23
C THR A 141 -9.75 13.23 10.07
N PRO A 142 -10.64 12.23 9.86
CA PRO A 142 -10.56 11.37 8.70
C PRO A 142 -10.57 12.19 7.42
N ALA A 143 -9.68 11.88 6.48
CA ALA A 143 -9.76 12.51 5.17
C ALA A 143 -11.10 12.16 4.52
N THR A 144 -11.80 13.18 4.00
CA THR A 144 -12.99 12.96 3.17
C THR A 144 -12.63 12.02 2.02
N GLN A 145 -13.35 10.90 1.88
CA GLN A 145 -13.09 9.83 0.90
C GLN A 145 -13.41 10.23 -0.56
N ASN A 146 -13.02 11.43 -0.97
CA ASN A 146 -13.25 11.95 -2.32
C ASN A 146 -12.14 11.57 -3.29
N TYR A 147 -11.24 10.67 -2.91
CA TYR A 147 -10.19 10.14 -3.77
C TYR A 147 -9.94 8.67 -3.40
N ARG A 148 -10.09 7.79 -4.39
CA ARG A 148 -9.66 6.40 -4.30
C ARG A 148 -9.21 5.90 -5.66
N VAL A 149 -8.43 4.83 -5.66
CA VAL A 149 -8.06 4.12 -6.88
C VAL A 149 -8.62 2.71 -6.82
N LYS A 150 -9.22 2.29 -7.93
CA LYS A 150 -9.55 0.90 -8.19
C LYS A 150 -8.50 0.29 -9.10
N VAL A 151 -8.12 -0.95 -8.86
CA VAL A 151 -7.22 -1.71 -9.72
C VAL A 151 -7.92 -3.01 -10.11
N LYS A 152 -8.48 -3.03 -11.33
CA LYS A 152 -9.28 -4.14 -11.87
C LYS A 152 -8.41 -5.38 -12.02
N ALA A 153 -8.49 -6.30 -11.08
CA ALA A 153 -7.54 -7.41 -10.96
C ALA A 153 -7.59 -8.35 -12.16
N ARG A 154 -8.76 -8.60 -12.74
CA ARG A 154 -8.92 -9.42 -13.96
C ARG A 154 -8.25 -8.80 -15.20
N GLU A 155 -8.13 -7.48 -15.24
CA GLU A 155 -7.46 -6.80 -16.35
C GLU A 155 -5.93 -6.93 -16.28
N LEU A 156 -5.38 -7.48 -15.19
CA LEU A 156 -3.96 -7.74 -14.96
C LEU A 156 -3.48 -9.13 -15.38
N ASP A 157 -4.31 -9.94 -16.06
CA ASP A 157 -3.86 -11.25 -16.54
C ASP A 157 -2.66 -11.13 -17.48
N GLY A 158 -1.55 -11.76 -17.09
CA GLY A 158 -0.26 -11.67 -17.77
C GLY A 158 0.69 -10.60 -17.22
N PHE A 159 0.25 -9.74 -16.30
CA PHE A 159 1.08 -8.70 -15.69
C PHE A 159 2.35 -9.27 -15.02
N LEU A 160 2.22 -10.40 -14.31
CA LEU A 160 3.33 -11.03 -13.60
C LEU A 160 4.44 -11.51 -14.56
N LYS A 161 4.11 -11.88 -15.80
CA LYS A 161 5.02 -12.55 -16.73
C LYS A 161 6.30 -11.75 -16.98
N PHE A 162 6.20 -10.43 -17.12
CA PHE A 162 7.37 -9.55 -17.28
C PHE A 162 8.38 -9.66 -16.13
N PHE A 163 7.90 -9.82 -14.89
CA PHE A 163 8.77 -9.97 -13.72
C PHE A 163 9.29 -11.41 -13.57
N ALA A 164 8.48 -12.39 -13.95
CA ALA A 164 8.81 -13.81 -13.97
C ALA A 164 9.95 -14.12 -14.95
N ASP A 165 9.88 -13.52 -16.14
CA ASP A 165 10.86 -13.66 -17.22
C ASP A 165 12.12 -12.81 -17.00
N GLY A 166 12.18 -12.02 -15.92
CA GLY A 166 13.37 -11.24 -15.56
C GLY A 166 13.55 -9.95 -16.37
N HIS A 167 12.51 -9.47 -17.06
CA HIS A 167 12.60 -8.27 -17.91
C HIS A 167 12.59 -6.94 -17.11
N CYS A 168 12.26 -6.97 -15.81
CA CYS A 168 12.27 -5.78 -14.97
C CYS A 168 13.70 -5.40 -14.54
N SER A 169 14.25 -4.35 -15.17
CA SER A 169 15.56 -3.76 -14.86
C SER A 169 15.52 -2.74 -13.72
N ARG A 170 14.34 -2.38 -13.20
CA ARG A 170 14.10 -1.30 -12.22
C ARG A 170 14.50 0.10 -12.67
N HIS A 171 14.83 0.29 -13.96
CA HIS A 171 15.03 1.61 -14.55
C HIS A 171 13.68 2.25 -14.91
N CYS A 172 12.89 2.58 -13.89
CA CYS A 172 11.51 3.07 -14.04
C CYS A 172 11.40 4.46 -14.69
N ASN A 173 12.51 5.18 -14.85
CA ASN A 173 12.57 6.45 -15.56
C ASN A 173 12.40 6.30 -17.09
N THR A 174 12.75 5.14 -17.64
CA THR A 174 12.60 4.85 -19.08
C THR A 174 11.62 3.71 -19.34
N CYS A 175 11.47 2.77 -18.40
CA CYS A 175 10.52 1.67 -18.51
C CYS A 175 9.08 2.12 -18.22
N ARG A 176 8.18 1.90 -19.19
CA ARG A 176 6.74 2.21 -19.08
C ARG A 176 5.84 1.02 -18.76
N TYR A 177 6.39 -0.17 -18.47
CA TYR A 177 5.60 -1.39 -18.29
C TYR A 177 4.44 -1.22 -17.29
N CYS A 178 4.72 -0.89 -16.02
CA CYS A 178 3.68 -0.67 -15.02
C CYS A 178 2.73 0.49 -15.40
N GLY A 179 3.21 1.51 -16.10
CA GLY A 179 2.38 2.62 -16.57
C GLY A 179 1.37 2.18 -17.63
N ASN A 180 1.80 1.40 -18.62
CA ASN A 180 0.91 0.88 -19.66
C ASN A 180 -0.16 -0.06 -19.08
N TRP A 181 0.18 -0.84 -18.04
CA TRP A 181 -0.81 -1.65 -17.32
C TRP A 181 -1.72 -0.82 -16.42
N ALA A 182 -1.21 0.25 -15.81
CA ALA A 182 -2.03 1.19 -15.04
C ALA A 182 -3.05 1.90 -15.93
N ASP A 183 -2.65 2.35 -17.12
CA ASP A 183 -3.55 2.99 -18.10
C ASP A 183 -4.71 2.05 -18.52
N LYS A 184 -4.48 0.73 -18.46
CA LYS A 184 -5.49 -0.30 -18.72
C LYS A 184 -6.37 -0.57 -17.49
N ALA A 185 -5.74 -0.93 -16.37
CA ALA A 185 -6.38 -1.59 -15.24
C ALA A 185 -6.70 -0.69 -14.04
N ALA A 186 -6.11 0.50 -13.95
CA ALA A 186 -6.35 1.42 -12.84
C ALA A 186 -7.40 2.48 -13.20
N GLU A 187 -8.32 2.71 -12.28
CA GLU A 187 -9.34 3.75 -12.37
C GLU A 187 -9.23 4.68 -11.16
N VAL A 188 -9.09 5.97 -11.42
CA VAL A 188 -9.10 7.00 -10.37
C VAL A 188 -10.51 7.51 -10.20
N VAL A 189 -11.04 7.42 -8.99
CA VAL A 189 -12.35 7.96 -8.63
C VAL A 189 -12.17 9.18 -7.73
N GLY A 190 -12.70 10.32 -8.18
CA GLY A 190 -12.69 11.57 -7.44
C GLY A 190 -11.74 12.64 -7.99
N ASP A 191 -11.47 13.69 -7.21
CA ASP A 191 -10.69 14.85 -7.65
C ASP A 191 -9.19 14.67 -7.34
N ARG A 192 -8.48 14.11 -8.31
CA ARG A 192 -7.03 13.88 -8.23
C ARG A 192 -6.23 15.18 -8.06
N PRO A 193 -6.41 16.24 -8.86
CA PRO A 193 -5.71 17.51 -8.64
C PRO A 193 -5.90 18.06 -7.22
N ALA A 194 -7.14 18.09 -6.71
CA ALA A 194 -7.40 18.58 -5.36
C ALA A 194 -6.77 17.69 -4.28
N TYR A 195 -6.77 16.36 -4.47
CA TYR A 195 -6.11 15.44 -3.55
C TYR A 195 -4.59 15.66 -3.50
N VAL A 196 -3.93 15.77 -4.65
CA VAL A 196 -2.48 16.00 -4.73
C VAL A 196 -2.11 17.35 -4.11
N ALA A 197 -2.83 18.41 -4.47
CA ALA A 197 -2.60 19.75 -3.93
C ALA A 197 -2.75 19.79 -2.40
N ARG A 198 -3.73 19.07 -1.85
CA ARG A 198 -3.92 18.95 -0.40
C ARG A 198 -2.77 18.23 0.28
N MET A 199 -2.27 17.14 -0.30
CA MET A 199 -1.12 16.44 0.28
C MET A 199 0.13 17.32 0.26
N ASP A 200 0.33 18.12 -0.79
CA ASP A 200 1.44 19.07 -0.86
C ASP A 200 1.31 20.20 0.18
N ASP A 201 0.11 20.76 0.38
CA ASP A 201 -0.16 21.75 1.45
C ASP A 201 0.16 21.17 2.84
N ILE A 202 -0.32 19.96 3.15
CA ILE A 202 -0.05 19.31 4.44
C ILE A 202 1.45 19.11 4.65
N LYS A 203 2.17 18.64 3.62
CA LYS A 203 3.62 18.46 3.70
C LYS A 203 4.34 19.79 3.94
N GLU A 204 3.93 20.87 3.28
CA GLU A 204 4.49 22.20 3.47
C GLU A 204 4.30 22.69 4.90
N ARG A 205 3.08 22.57 5.42
CA ARG A 205 2.74 22.93 6.80
C ARG A 205 3.58 22.16 7.82
N LEU A 206 3.81 20.87 7.59
CA LEU A 206 4.70 20.06 8.43
C LEU A 206 6.15 20.55 8.43
N MET A 207 6.66 20.95 7.27
CA MET A 207 8.05 21.42 7.13
C MET A 207 8.29 22.77 7.83
N ILE A 208 7.25 23.60 7.99
CA ILE A 208 7.34 24.89 8.68
C ILE A 208 6.89 24.84 10.16
N GLY A 209 6.52 23.66 10.66
CA GLY A 209 6.06 23.51 12.05
C GLY A 209 4.60 23.88 12.31
N ASP A 210 3.80 24.09 11.27
CA ASP A 210 2.37 24.39 11.37
C ASP A 210 1.52 23.11 11.52
N PHE A 211 1.85 22.31 12.52
CA PHE A 211 1.13 21.08 12.87
C PHE A 211 0.80 21.12 14.36
N ARG A 212 -0.16 21.95 14.76
CA ARG A 212 -0.65 21.92 16.15
C ARG A 212 -1.45 20.64 16.34
N THR A 213 -0.77 19.63 16.88
CA THR A 213 -1.25 18.32 17.32
C THR A 213 -2.63 18.42 17.97
N GLY A 214 -3.56 17.58 17.53
CA GLY A 214 -4.90 17.27 18.06
C GLY A 214 -5.48 18.22 19.11
N ARG A 215 -6.69 18.76 18.85
CA ARG A 215 -7.50 19.32 19.95
C ARG A 215 -7.53 18.31 21.10
N PRO A 216 -7.40 18.74 22.37
CA PRO A 216 -7.51 17.83 23.49
C PRO A 216 -8.82 17.04 23.34
N VAL A 217 -8.74 15.72 23.35
CA VAL A 217 -9.91 14.88 23.59
C VAL A 217 -10.55 15.44 24.86
N ALA A 218 -11.79 15.93 24.76
CA ALA A 218 -12.53 16.39 25.93
C ALA A 218 -12.42 15.28 26.98
N ARG A 219 -11.92 15.62 28.18
CA ARG A 219 -11.86 14.66 29.29
C ARG A 219 -13.26 14.06 29.42
N ARG A 220 -13.37 12.74 29.32
CA ARG A 220 -14.58 12.05 29.72
C ARG A 220 -14.67 12.21 31.24
N ASP A 221 -15.62 13.01 31.68
CA ASP A 221 -16.02 13.11 33.08
C ASP A 221 -16.59 11.78 33.60
#